data_AF-A0A846KYL2-F1
#
_entry.id   AF-A0A846KYL2-F1
#
_cell.length_a   1.000
_cell.length_b   1.000
_cell.length_c   1.000
_cell.angle_alpha   90.00
_cell.angle_beta   90.00
_cell.angle_gamma   90.00
#
_symmetry.space_group_name_H-M   'P 1'
#
loop_
_entity.id
_entity.type
_entity.pdbx_description
1 polymer ?
#
loop_
_entity_poly.entity_id
_entity_poly.type
_entity_poly.pdbx_seq_one_letter_code
_entity_poly.pdbx_strand_id
1 'polypeptide(L)'
;MNKKNQNQNQKNLKNSKKPIYIILISILIALAIFIFFLPAVFSTKAGTIFLINKIEKKSNAKVEIESFHLTWFGPQKIKKLSYKDPNIDLDVDSITSNMSLLSFYKTIKNYKNLKLFANTQVDNLNVVIHYPNKPYANFNNVNASIKADLKGINSIEISGKTTENKISGSFRASIHFEGDEIQSTITAKNIPTIGLDQLLFSKSPKYQNLLSQILGSSLDLQIESTLDNLKGPINIDLKSTNANANLNLFYEKNKITLTKSATIVLNLSPINPQFANNITYLASQKNSPIITRISNDGFSYPISPFNTQNLKIGHMSVDLNKMIISNTGAIRTMTSLAKLRSSNSVSMWFTNVNIQIDNGMLYSDRMDFLIDETVHLCTWGKIDLNNKALKMNLGITADTLYSVFGIENLPDDYVIKIPIKGTFENPKIDASKATAKIIALSALQQSSGIGSIIGGLVTKFQKDQNIPPAKRPFPWEG
;
A
#
# COMPACT_ATOMS: atom_id res chain seq x y z
N MET A 1 -80.12 79.46 -34.10
CA MET A 1 -80.30 77.99 -34.26
C MET A 1 -78.94 77.33 -34.11
N ASN A 2 -78.78 76.51 -33.07
CA ASN A 2 -78.52 75.06 -33.17
C ASN A 2 -77.16 74.71 -33.79
N LYS A 3 -76.36 73.78 -33.28
CA LYS A 3 -76.28 72.96 -32.06
C LYS A 3 -75.08 72.05 -32.37
N LYS A 4 -74.37 71.60 -31.32
CA LYS A 4 -73.64 70.31 -31.28
C LYS A 4 -72.35 70.23 -32.11
N ASN A 5 -71.35 69.44 -31.72
CA ASN A 5 -71.01 68.75 -30.49
C ASN A 5 -69.62 68.16 -30.72
N GLN A 6 -68.81 68.17 -29.66
CA GLN A 6 -67.99 67.05 -29.17
C GLN A 6 -66.91 66.43 -30.07
N ASN A 7 -65.83 66.05 -29.38
CA ASN A 7 -64.83 65.06 -29.74
C ASN A 7 -63.68 65.55 -30.63
N GLN A 8 -62.55 65.92 -30.02
CA GLN A 8 -61.54 64.93 -29.66
C GLN A 8 -60.41 65.58 -28.85
N ASN A 9 -60.54 65.50 -27.52
CA ASN A 9 -59.41 65.49 -26.60
C ASN A 9 -58.62 64.19 -26.85
N GLN A 10 -57.70 64.18 -27.81
CA GLN A 10 -56.57 63.24 -27.79
C GLN A 10 -55.33 64.03 -27.38
N LYS A 11 -55.14 64.12 -26.06
CA LYS A 11 -53.84 64.38 -25.45
C LYS A 11 -52.84 63.45 -26.14
N ASN A 12 -51.94 64.03 -26.92
CA ASN A 12 -50.68 63.44 -27.33
C ASN A 12 -49.84 63.19 -26.06
N LEU A 13 -50.18 62.14 -25.31
CA LEU A 13 -49.21 61.40 -24.53
C LEU A 13 -48.33 60.70 -25.56
N LYS A 14 -47.44 61.48 -26.18
CA LYS A 14 -46.24 60.97 -26.83
C LYS A 14 -45.51 60.28 -25.70
N ASN A 15 -45.82 59.00 -25.54
CA ASN A 15 -45.19 58.10 -24.61
C ASN A 15 -43.71 58.15 -24.95
N SER A 16 -42.99 59.06 -24.30
CA SER A 16 -41.56 58.96 -24.20
C SER A 16 -41.36 57.74 -23.32
N LYS A 17 -41.45 56.56 -23.93
CA LYS A 17 -40.69 55.41 -23.49
C LYS A 17 -39.25 55.86 -23.61
N LYS A 18 -38.80 56.68 -22.64
CA LYS A 18 -37.39 56.85 -22.36
C LYS A 18 -36.88 55.44 -22.33
N PRO A 19 -35.94 55.11 -23.20
CA PRO A 19 -35.73 53.74 -23.58
C PRO A 19 -35.23 52.97 -22.36
N ILE A 20 -36.10 52.13 -21.79
CA ILE A 20 -35.77 51.19 -20.73
C ILE A 20 -34.53 50.36 -21.14
N TYR A 21 -34.32 50.18 -22.45
CA TYR A 21 -33.12 49.56 -23.01
C TYR A 21 -31.82 50.33 -22.70
N ILE A 22 -31.80 51.67 -22.62
CA ILE A 22 -30.59 52.42 -22.26
C ILE A 22 -30.22 52.16 -20.80
N ILE A 23 -31.20 52.12 -19.89
CA ILE A 23 -30.96 51.81 -18.47
C ILE A 23 -30.44 50.36 -18.33
N LEU A 24 -31.05 49.40 -19.05
CA LEU A 24 -30.59 48.00 -19.06
C LEU A 24 -29.18 47.85 -19.63
N ILE A 25 -28.85 48.55 -20.72
CA ILE A 25 -27.51 48.53 -21.31
C ILE A 25 -26.49 49.14 -20.36
N SER A 26 -26.80 50.26 -19.70
CA SER A 26 -25.91 50.86 -18.70
C SER A 26 -25.67 49.94 -17.51
N ILE A 27 -26.69 49.22 -17.04
CA ILE A 27 -26.56 48.20 -15.99
C ILE A 27 -25.69 47.04 -16.48
N LEU A 28 -25.88 46.55 -17.70
CA LEU A 28 -25.07 45.48 -18.29
C LEU A 28 -23.60 45.90 -18.46
N ILE A 29 -23.34 47.14 -18.89
CA ILE A 29 -21.98 47.68 -19.01
C ILE A 29 -21.34 47.81 -17.63
N ALA A 30 -22.06 48.37 -16.65
CA ALA A 30 -21.57 48.46 -15.28
C ALA A 30 -21.27 47.08 -14.67
N LEU A 31 -22.13 46.09 -14.93
CA LEU A 31 -21.91 44.70 -14.52
C LEU A 31 -20.71 44.08 -15.24
N ALA A 32 -20.54 44.32 -16.54
CA ALA A 32 -19.41 43.83 -17.31
C ALA A 32 -18.09 44.44 -16.82
N ILE A 33 -18.07 45.75 -16.53
CA ILE A 33 -16.94 46.45 -15.93
C ILE A 33 -16.64 45.85 -14.55
N PHE A 34 -17.65 45.67 -13.70
CA PHE A 34 -17.48 45.07 -12.39
C PHE A 34 -16.89 43.66 -12.47
N ILE A 35 -17.40 42.81 -13.36
CA ILE A 35 -16.88 41.46 -13.63
C ILE A 35 -15.44 41.54 -14.15
N PHE A 36 -15.13 42.50 -15.03
CA PHE A 36 -13.78 42.69 -15.57
C PHE A 36 -12.76 43.02 -14.47
N PHE A 37 -13.13 43.84 -13.48
CA PHE A 37 -12.25 44.21 -12.36
C PHE A 37 -12.26 43.22 -11.19
N LEU A 38 -13.13 42.21 -11.21
CA LEU A 38 -13.29 41.23 -10.14
C LEU A 38 -11.97 40.54 -9.69
N PRO A 39 -11.03 40.13 -10.57
CA PRO A 39 -9.75 39.56 -10.16
C PRO A 39 -8.87 40.58 -9.41
N ALA A 40 -8.87 41.83 -9.86
CA ALA A 40 -8.14 42.91 -9.19
C ALA A 40 -8.75 43.18 -7.80
N VAL A 41 -10.08 43.19 -7.68
CA VAL A 41 -10.80 43.31 -6.41
C VAL A 41 -10.42 42.17 -5.46
N PHE A 42 -10.41 40.92 -5.93
CA PHE A 42 -9.97 39.78 -5.12
C PHE A 42 -8.47 39.77 -4.78
N SER A 43 -7.65 40.46 -5.57
CA SER A 43 -6.22 40.64 -5.29
C SER A 43 -5.95 41.74 -4.26
N THR A 44 -6.95 42.53 -3.87
CA THR A 44 -6.83 43.50 -2.77
C THR A 44 -6.83 42.80 -1.41
N LYS A 45 -6.30 43.46 -0.37
CA LYS A 45 -6.31 42.93 1.01
C LYS A 45 -7.70 42.47 1.46
N ALA A 46 -8.73 43.28 1.21
CA ALA A 46 -10.12 42.97 1.59
C ALA A 46 -10.67 41.75 0.82
N GLY A 47 -10.39 41.68 -0.49
CA GLY A 47 -10.77 40.56 -1.33
C GLY A 47 -10.11 39.25 -0.91
N THR A 48 -8.81 39.28 -0.60
CA THR A 48 -8.05 38.14 -0.09
C THR A 48 -8.62 37.64 1.24
N ILE A 49 -8.88 38.54 2.20
CA ILE A 49 -9.51 38.19 3.49
C ILE A 49 -10.87 37.52 3.28
N PHE A 50 -11.69 38.03 2.36
CA PHE A 50 -12.99 37.41 2.05
C PHE A 50 -12.84 35.98 1.52
N LEU A 51 -11.87 35.73 0.64
CA LEU A 51 -11.59 34.39 0.10
C LEU A 51 -11.06 33.44 1.20
N ILE A 52 -10.12 33.91 2.02
CA ILE A 52 -9.57 33.17 3.16
C ILE A 52 -10.70 32.73 4.09
N ASN A 53 -11.55 33.66 4.57
CA ASN A 53 -12.65 33.35 5.48
C ASN A 53 -13.60 32.28 4.93
N LYS A 54 -13.80 32.25 3.60
CA LYS A 54 -14.63 31.24 2.94
C LYS A 54 -13.97 29.87 2.90
N ILE A 55 -12.64 29.81 2.73
CA ILE A 55 -11.85 28.57 2.76
C ILE A 55 -11.79 28.03 4.19
N GLU A 56 -11.46 28.86 5.17
CA GLU A 56 -11.35 28.49 6.58
C GLU A 56 -12.69 27.91 7.08
N LYS A 57 -13.82 28.59 6.80
CA LYS A 57 -15.16 28.12 7.18
C LYS A 57 -15.51 26.74 6.61
N LYS A 58 -14.98 26.39 5.43
CA LYS A 58 -15.26 25.10 4.77
C LYS A 58 -14.31 23.99 5.23
N SER A 59 -13.07 24.33 5.55
CA SER A 59 -11.99 23.37 5.80
C SER A 59 -11.68 23.15 7.28
N ASN A 60 -12.19 24.01 8.18
CA ASN A 60 -11.78 24.03 9.59
C ASN A 60 -10.25 24.14 9.76
N ALA A 61 -9.63 24.91 8.87
CA ALA A 61 -8.20 25.19 8.84
C ALA A 61 -7.97 26.70 8.94
N LYS A 62 -6.79 27.09 9.40
CA LYS A 62 -6.31 28.46 9.36
C LYS A 62 -5.53 28.69 8.07
N VAL A 63 -5.83 29.76 7.34
CA VAL A 63 -5.18 30.08 6.07
C VAL A 63 -4.67 31.51 6.08
N GLU A 64 -3.38 31.69 5.78
CA GLU A 64 -2.76 33.00 5.67
C GLU A 64 -2.14 33.15 4.28
N ILE A 65 -2.35 34.28 3.61
CA ILE A 65 -1.78 34.59 2.30
C ILE A 65 -1.30 36.04 2.33
N GLU A 66 0.00 36.26 2.11
CA GLU A 66 0.54 37.63 2.10
C GLU A 66 0.06 38.41 0.87
N SER A 67 0.20 37.81 -0.31
CA SER A 67 -0.29 38.42 -1.54
C SER A 67 -0.81 37.38 -2.51
N PHE A 68 -1.89 37.79 -3.18
CA PHE A 68 -2.61 36.99 -4.15
C PHE A 68 -2.81 37.87 -5.37
N HIS A 69 -2.22 37.47 -6.49
CA HIS A 69 -2.33 38.19 -7.75
C HIS A 69 -3.13 37.36 -8.74
N LEU A 70 -4.36 37.80 -8.98
CA LEU A 70 -5.27 37.19 -9.92
C LEU A 70 -5.42 38.05 -11.18
N THR A 71 -5.40 37.39 -12.33
CA THR A 71 -5.60 38.04 -13.62
C THR A 71 -6.55 37.22 -14.50
N TRP A 72 -7.42 37.88 -15.27
CA TRP A 72 -8.36 37.16 -16.14
C TRP A 72 -7.67 36.35 -17.23
N PHE A 73 -6.56 36.86 -17.76
CA PHE A 73 -5.87 36.33 -18.95
C PHE A 73 -4.38 36.07 -18.74
N GLY A 74 -3.80 36.52 -17.63
CA GLY A 74 -2.37 36.38 -17.33
C GLY A 74 -2.06 35.25 -16.36
N PRO A 75 -0.82 35.22 -15.84
CA PRO A 75 -0.44 34.27 -14.81
C PRO A 75 -1.12 34.58 -13.47
N GLN A 76 -1.35 33.54 -12.67
CA GLN A 76 -1.74 33.67 -11.27
C GLN A 76 -0.50 33.51 -10.39
N LYS A 77 -0.39 34.33 -9.34
CA LYS A 77 0.71 34.24 -8.38
C LYS A 77 0.20 34.30 -6.96
N ILE A 78 0.65 33.37 -6.14
CA ILE A 78 0.43 33.33 -4.69
C ILE A 78 1.79 33.46 -4.03
N LYS A 79 1.94 34.35 -3.05
CA LYS A 79 3.14 34.44 -2.22
C LYS A 79 2.81 34.21 -0.76
N LYS A 80 3.69 33.49 -0.06
CA LYS A 80 3.61 33.20 1.38
C LYS A 80 2.22 32.68 1.75
N LEU A 81 1.85 31.53 1.21
CA LEU A 81 0.63 30.83 1.62
C LEU A 81 1.00 29.91 2.79
N SER A 82 0.30 30.10 3.92
CA SER A 82 0.30 29.21 5.07
C SER A 82 -1.07 28.57 5.20
N TYR A 83 -1.13 27.27 5.39
CA TYR A 83 -2.33 26.49 5.64
C TYR A 83 -2.07 25.59 6.84
N LYS A 84 -2.91 25.66 7.87
CA LYS A 84 -2.75 24.88 9.10
C LYS A 84 -4.06 24.23 9.48
N ASP A 85 -4.09 22.92 9.49
CA ASP A 85 -5.20 22.12 9.98
C ASP A 85 -4.73 21.21 11.13
N PRO A 86 -5.63 20.43 11.78
CA PRO A 86 -5.25 19.57 12.90
C PRO A 86 -4.21 18.47 12.62
N ASN A 87 -3.89 18.16 11.36
CA ASN A 87 -2.97 17.09 10.97
C ASN A 87 -1.87 17.55 10.01
N ILE A 88 -2.03 18.68 9.32
CA ILE A 88 -1.13 19.15 8.27
C ILE A 88 -0.92 20.65 8.41
N ASP A 89 0.34 21.04 8.53
CA ASP A 89 0.79 22.41 8.28
C ASP A 89 1.50 22.47 6.93
N LEU A 90 1.20 23.51 6.16
CA LEU A 90 1.77 23.75 4.84
C LEU A 90 2.18 25.22 4.77
N ASP A 91 3.44 25.46 4.43
CA ASP A 91 3.96 26.80 4.17
C ASP A 91 4.64 26.81 2.81
N VAL A 92 4.26 27.73 1.92
CA VAL A 92 4.84 27.84 0.58
C VAL A 92 5.22 29.28 0.29
N ASP A 93 6.43 29.48 -0.21
CA ASP A 93 6.92 30.81 -0.52
C ASP A 93 6.24 31.40 -1.75
N SER A 94 6.07 30.59 -2.79
CA SER A 94 5.60 31.04 -4.08
C SER A 94 4.91 29.91 -4.83
N ILE A 95 3.71 30.19 -5.35
CA ILE A 95 3.07 29.38 -6.39
C ILE A 95 2.81 30.30 -7.57
N THR A 96 3.40 29.97 -8.72
CA THR A 96 3.17 30.71 -9.97
C THR A 96 2.60 29.75 -11.00
N SER A 97 1.50 30.12 -11.63
CA SER A 97 0.92 29.35 -12.73
C SER A 97 0.62 30.28 -13.90
N ASN A 98 1.09 29.93 -15.09
CA ASN A 98 0.81 30.67 -16.33
C ASN A 98 -0.63 30.46 -16.84
N MET A 99 -1.51 29.94 -15.99
CA MET A 99 -2.91 29.72 -16.29
C MET A 99 -3.73 30.99 -16.06
N SER A 100 -4.65 31.27 -16.96
CA SER A 100 -5.65 32.32 -16.76
C SER A 100 -6.69 31.93 -15.70
N LEU A 101 -7.29 32.90 -14.98
CA LEU A 101 -8.27 32.61 -13.93
C LEU A 101 -9.48 31.80 -14.45
N LEU A 102 -9.94 32.08 -15.67
CA LEU A 102 -11.01 31.32 -16.32
C LEU A 102 -10.63 29.86 -16.53
N SER A 103 -9.39 29.61 -16.96
CA SER A 103 -8.88 28.26 -17.19
C SER A 103 -8.70 27.53 -15.85
N PHE A 104 -8.22 28.23 -14.82
CA PHE A 104 -8.13 27.69 -13.45
C PHE A 104 -9.51 27.29 -12.92
N TYR A 105 -10.51 28.17 -13.04
CA TYR A 105 -11.88 27.90 -12.60
C TYR A 105 -12.49 26.70 -13.35
N LYS A 106 -12.34 26.64 -14.68
CA LYS A 106 -12.80 25.49 -15.48
C LYS A 106 -12.13 24.20 -15.05
N THR A 107 -10.83 24.26 -14.77
CA THR A 107 -10.03 23.11 -14.32
C THR A 107 -10.51 22.58 -12.98
N ILE A 108 -10.75 23.47 -11.99
CA ILE A 108 -11.30 23.07 -10.69
C ILE A 108 -12.68 22.43 -10.82
N LYS A 109 -13.57 23.03 -11.64
CA LYS A 109 -14.93 22.51 -11.83
C LYS A 109 -14.94 21.13 -12.49
N ASN A 110 -13.99 20.87 -13.38
CA ASN A 110 -13.84 19.63 -14.12
C ASN A 110 -12.60 18.83 -13.68
N TYR A 111 -12.34 18.74 -12.38
CA TYR A 111 -11.14 18.08 -11.85
C TYR A 111 -10.96 16.62 -12.31
N LYS A 112 -12.03 15.94 -12.74
CA LYS A 112 -11.95 14.59 -13.33
C LYS A 112 -11.25 14.55 -14.70
N ASN A 113 -11.24 15.68 -15.41
CA ASN A 113 -10.62 15.87 -16.73
C ASN A 113 -9.62 17.04 -16.67
N LEU A 114 -8.78 17.03 -15.64
CA LEU A 114 -7.75 18.04 -15.36
C LEU A 114 -6.75 18.12 -16.53
N LYS A 115 -7.08 18.90 -17.56
CA LYS A 115 -6.12 19.25 -18.61
C LYS A 115 -5.27 20.40 -18.10
N LEU A 116 -4.19 20.06 -17.41
CA LEU A 116 -3.16 21.02 -16.97
C LEU A 116 -2.42 21.50 -18.21
N PHE A 117 -2.87 22.63 -18.78
CA PHE A 117 -2.26 23.26 -19.95
C PHE A 117 -1.36 24.45 -19.58
N ALA A 118 -0.87 24.49 -18.34
CA ALA A 118 -0.15 25.65 -17.87
C ALA A 118 1.10 25.29 -17.08
N ASN A 119 2.17 25.96 -17.45
CA ASN A 119 3.41 25.97 -16.67
C ASN A 119 3.09 26.40 -15.25
N THR A 120 3.39 25.55 -14.28
CA THR A 120 3.14 25.79 -12.86
C THR A 120 4.40 25.50 -12.07
N GLN A 121 4.79 26.42 -11.21
CA GLN A 121 5.97 26.33 -10.36
C GLN A 121 5.55 26.55 -8.90
N VAL A 122 6.05 25.69 -8.03
CA VAL A 122 5.90 25.73 -6.58
C VAL A 122 7.31 25.82 -5.99
N ASP A 123 7.57 26.91 -5.27
CA ASP A 123 8.88 27.20 -4.71
C ASP A 123 8.83 27.07 -3.18
N ASN A 124 9.80 26.33 -2.64
CA ASN A 124 10.05 26.19 -1.21
C ASN A 124 8.79 25.83 -0.39
N LEU A 125 8.07 24.81 -0.84
CA LEU A 125 6.97 24.22 -0.10
C LEU A 125 7.52 23.42 1.09
N ASN A 126 7.02 23.73 2.28
CA ASN A 126 7.26 23.03 3.52
C ASN A 126 5.95 22.39 3.97
N VAL A 127 5.95 21.10 4.25
CA VAL A 127 4.78 20.35 4.73
C VAL A 127 5.17 19.63 6.01
N VAL A 128 4.44 19.87 7.09
CA VAL A 128 4.59 19.18 8.36
C VAL A 128 3.34 18.33 8.57
N ILE A 129 3.52 17.03 8.72
CA ILE A 129 2.44 16.09 9.00
C ILE A 129 2.50 15.73 10.49
N HIS A 130 1.40 15.99 11.20
CA HIS A 130 1.31 15.89 12.64
C HIS A 130 0.04 15.19 13.10
N TYR A 131 0.01 13.85 13.00
CA TYR A 131 -1.08 13.07 13.59
C TYR A 131 -0.92 12.93 15.12
N PRO A 132 -2.01 12.96 15.91
CA PRO A 132 -1.95 12.75 17.34
C PRO A 132 -1.21 11.46 17.72
N ASN A 133 -0.28 11.54 18.67
CA ASN A 133 0.54 10.42 19.15
C ASN A 133 1.46 9.79 18.08
N LYS A 134 1.80 10.52 17.02
CA LYS A 134 2.73 10.08 15.98
C LYS A 134 3.90 11.06 15.86
N PRO A 135 5.09 10.59 15.45
CA PRO A 135 6.20 11.48 15.17
C PRO A 135 5.85 12.37 13.96
N TYR A 136 6.36 13.61 14.00
CA TYR A 136 6.20 14.56 12.92
C TYR A 136 7.05 14.18 11.72
N ALA A 137 6.43 14.14 10.55
CA ALA A 137 7.13 14.00 9.29
C ALA A 137 7.14 15.35 8.57
N ASN A 138 8.34 15.84 8.25
CA ASN A 138 8.51 17.13 7.58
C ASN A 138 9.03 16.90 6.16
N PHE A 139 8.44 17.59 5.20
CA PHE A 139 8.92 17.72 3.83
C PHE A 139 9.32 19.17 3.64
N ASN A 140 10.62 19.43 3.56
CA ASN A 140 11.17 20.78 3.55
C ASN A 140 11.75 21.11 2.18
N ASN A 141 11.67 22.39 1.82
CA ASN A 141 12.22 22.92 0.58
C ASN A 141 11.76 22.13 -0.66
N VAL A 142 10.48 21.74 -0.68
CA VAL A 142 9.89 21.04 -1.81
C VAL A 142 9.70 22.03 -2.95
N ASN A 143 10.35 21.76 -4.07
CA ASN A 143 10.20 22.52 -5.30
C ASN A 143 9.54 21.62 -6.34
N ALA A 144 8.51 22.13 -7.01
CA ALA A 144 7.83 21.43 -8.08
C ALA A 144 7.69 22.32 -9.30
N SER A 145 7.91 21.75 -10.49
CA SER A 145 7.71 22.41 -11.77
C SER A 145 6.92 21.47 -12.69
N ILE A 146 5.84 21.98 -13.26
CA ILE A 146 5.08 21.34 -14.32
C ILE A 146 5.24 22.22 -15.54
N LYS A 147 5.76 21.67 -16.63
CA LYS A 147 5.82 22.34 -17.94
C LYS A 147 4.75 21.72 -18.82
N ALA A 148 3.90 22.55 -19.42
CA ALA A 148 2.80 22.12 -20.26
C ALA A 148 2.61 23.09 -21.43
N ASP A 149 2.16 22.56 -22.56
CA ASP A 149 1.82 23.29 -23.77
C ASP A 149 0.40 22.94 -24.26
N LEU A 150 0.09 23.27 -25.52
CA LEU A 150 -1.22 23.00 -26.12
C LEU A 150 -1.50 21.50 -26.35
N LYS A 151 -0.45 20.66 -26.44
CA LYS A 151 -0.55 19.21 -26.62
C LYS A 151 -0.70 18.49 -25.30
N GLY A 152 -0.18 19.03 -24.20
CA GLY A 152 -0.37 18.46 -22.87
C GLY A 152 0.74 18.84 -21.90
N ILE A 153 1.02 17.95 -20.94
CA ILE A 153 2.14 18.09 -20.02
C ILE A 153 3.40 17.58 -20.72
N ASN A 154 4.47 18.38 -20.71
CA ASN A 154 5.76 18.04 -21.32
C ASN A 154 6.75 17.54 -20.27
N SER A 155 6.74 18.10 -19.06
CA SER A 155 7.52 17.57 -17.96
C SER A 155 6.96 17.89 -16.58
N ILE A 156 7.28 17.04 -15.62
CA ILE A 156 7.03 17.22 -14.19
C ILE A 156 8.36 16.99 -13.48
N GLU A 157 8.78 17.97 -12.68
CA GLU A 157 9.98 17.88 -11.84
C GLU A 157 9.57 18.18 -10.41
N ILE A 158 9.96 17.34 -9.46
CA ILE A 158 9.71 17.54 -8.03
C ILE A 158 11.00 17.21 -7.30
N SER A 159 11.40 18.02 -6.33
CA SER A 159 12.52 17.70 -5.44
C SER A 159 12.31 18.29 -4.07
N GLY A 160 12.94 17.72 -3.05
CA GLY A 160 12.84 18.24 -1.70
C GLY A 160 13.67 17.45 -0.71
N LYS A 161 13.56 17.84 0.56
CA LYS A 161 14.16 17.15 1.70
C LYS A 161 13.06 16.60 2.59
N THR A 162 13.35 15.54 3.32
CA THR A 162 12.44 14.97 4.32
C THR A 162 13.16 14.85 5.63
N THR A 163 12.53 15.21 6.74
CA THR A 163 13.12 15.05 8.08
C THR A 163 12.11 14.50 9.07
N GLU A 164 12.55 13.52 9.84
CA GLU A 164 11.83 12.97 10.98
C GLU A 164 12.84 12.65 12.08
N ASN A 165 12.67 13.23 13.27
CA ASN A 165 13.63 13.11 14.37
C ASN A 165 15.06 13.46 13.90
N LYS A 166 15.99 12.50 13.94
CA LYS A 166 17.39 12.65 13.49
C LYS A 166 17.62 12.17 12.06
N ILE A 167 16.60 11.61 11.39
CA ILE A 167 16.71 11.07 10.03
C ILE A 167 16.39 12.19 9.05
N SER A 168 17.32 12.44 8.13
CA SER A 168 17.17 13.40 7.04
C SER A 168 17.44 12.72 5.72
N GLY A 169 16.55 12.98 4.76
CA GLY A 169 16.57 12.41 3.43
C GLY A 169 16.31 13.45 2.36
N SER A 170 16.43 13.02 1.11
CA SER A 170 16.16 13.86 -0.05
C SER A 170 15.52 13.05 -1.15
N PHE A 171 14.65 13.68 -1.93
CA PHE A 171 14.01 13.06 -3.07
C PHE A 171 14.05 13.97 -4.29
N ARG A 172 14.00 13.35 -5.45
CA ARG A 172 13.83 13.98 -6.75
C ARG A 172 13.03 13.05 -7.64
N ALA A 173 12.05 13.58 -8.35
CA ALA A 173 11.30 12.91 -9.39
C ALA A 173 11.33 13.78 -10.64
N SER A 174 11.59 13.17 -11.79
CA SER A 174 11.49 13.80 -13.10
C SER A 174 10.67 12.89 -13.99
N ILE A 175 9.68 13.45 -14.67
CA ILE A 175 8.84 12.76 -15.65
C ILE A 175 8.86 13.64 -16.90
N HIS A 176 9.29 13.09 -18.02
CA HIS A 176 9.28 13.74 -19.33
C HIS A 176 8.30 13.03 -20.25
N PHE A 177 7.58 13.81 -21.04
CA PHE A 177 6.59 13.35 -22.01
C PHE A 177 7.01 13.84 -23.39
N GLU A 178 7.22 12.90 -24.32
CA GLU A 178 7.52 13.18 -25.72
C GLU A 178 6.57 12.37 -26.62
N GLY A 179 5.47 13.00 -27.04
CA GLY A 179 4.39 12.30 -27.73
C GLY A 179 3.71 11.28 -26.80
N ASP A 180 3.76 10.01 -27.18
CA ASP A 180 3.24 8.89 -26.37
C ASP A 180 4.33 8.25 -25.47
N GLU A 181 5.58 8.73 -25.56
CA GLU A 181 6.68 8.28 -24.73
C GLU A 181 6.71 9.02 -23.39
N ILE A 182 6.85 8.26 -22.30
CA ILE A 182 6.99 8.73 -20.93
C ILE A 182 8.29 8.19 -20.38
N GLN A 183 9.23 9.09 -20.11
CA GLN A 183 10.45 8.75 -19.40
C GLN A 183 10.34 9.26 -17.97
N SER A 184 10.64 8.42 -16.97
CA SER A 184 10.68 8.90 -15.59
C SER A 184 11.83 8.34 -14.79
N THR A 185 12.33 9.20 -13.90
CA THR A 185 13.39 8.89 -12.95
C THR A 185 12.97 9.43 -11.58
N ILE A 186 12.87 8.55 -10.60
CA ILE A 186 12.58 8.89 -9.20
C ILE A 186 13.74 8.39 -8.37
N THR A 187 14.37 9.28 -7.62
CA THR A 187 15.43 8.95 -6.67
C THR A 187 15.06 9.49 -5.31
N ALA A 188 15.12 8.65 -4.29
CA ALA A 188 14.93 8.99 -2.90
C ALA A 188 16.10 8.39 -2.12
N LYS A 189 16.71 9.19 -1.24
CA LYS A 189 17.82 8.77 -0.38
C LYS A 189 17.49 9.07 1.06
N ASN A 190 17.58 8.06 1.90
CA ASN A 190 17.40 8.09 3.34
C ASN A 190 16.06 8.74 3.76
N ILE A 191 14.99 8.46 3.03
CA ILE A 191 13.66 8.99 3.31
C ILE A 191 13.10 8.30 4.57
N PRO A 192 12.64 9.06 5.59
CA PRO A 192 11.93 8.49 6.73
C PRO A 192 10.65 7.77 6.28
N THR A 193 10.53 6.51 6.63
CA THR A 193 9.43 5.65 6.18
C THR A 193 8.10 5.99 6.83
N ILE A 194 8.10 6.54 8.05
CA ILE A 194 6.86 6.91 8.75
C ILE A 194 6.15 8.05 8.05
N GLY A 195 6.89 9.03 7.52
CA GLY A 195 6.31 10.11 6.72
C GLY A 195 5.64 9.60 5.44
N LEU A 196 6.29 8.66 4.73
CA LEU A 196 5.69 8.01 3.56
C LEU A 196 4.43 7.22 3.93
N ASP A 197 4.49 6.50 5.04
CA ASP A 197 3.39 5.69 5.53
C ASP A 197 2.15 6.53 5.89
N GLN A 198 2.35 7.62 6.63
CA GLN A 198 1.30 8.57 6.98
C GLN A 198 0.65 9.19 5.73
N LEU A 199 1.45 9.53 4.72
CA LEU A 199 0.93 10.04 3.44
C LEU A 199 0.08 9.00 2.70
N LEU A 200 0.63 7.80 2.50
CA LEU A 200 0.02 6.75 1.70
C LEU A 200 -1.23 6.16 2.36
N PHE A 201 -1.24 6.03 3.69
CA PHE A 201 -2.32 5.39 4.44
C PHE A 201 -3.12 6.35 5.32
N SER A 202 -3.06 7.66 5.04
CA SER A 202 -3.88 8.70 5.69
C SER A 202 -5.38 8.34 5.73
N LYS A 203 -5.89 7.73 4.65
CA LYS A 203 -7.30 7.29 4.52
C LYS A 203 -7.53 5.83 4.91
N SER A 204 -6.52 5.11 5.39
CA SER A 204 -6.61 3.69 5.72
C SER A 204 -5.89 3.38 7.03
N PRO A 205 -6.50 3.74 8.19
CA PRO A 205 -5.87 3.60 9.51
C PRO A 205 -5.33 2.19 9.81
N LYS A 206 -5.98 1.14 9.29
CA LYS A 206 -5.55 -0.26 9.46
C LYS A 206 -4.18 -0.60 8.84
N TYR A 207 -3.67 0.22 7.93
CA TYR A 207 -2.37 0.02 7.27
C TYR A 207 -1.31 1.02 7.73
N GLN A 208 -1.64 1.90 8.68
CA GLN A 208 -0.66 2.82 9.22
C GLN A 208 0.47 2.07 9.95
N ASN A 209 1.68 2.56 9.80
CA ASN A 209 2.98 2.04 10.22
C ASN A 209 3.39 0.72 9.54
N LEU A 210 2.65 0.24 8.54
CA LEU A 210 2.99 -1.00 7.84
C LEU A 210 4.33 -0.87 7.11
N LEU A 211 4.52 0.24 6.39
CA LEU A 211 5.76 0.46 5.63
C LEU A 211 6.95 0.65 6.56
N SER A 212 6.82 1.41 7.64
CA SER A 212 7.93 1.61 8.58
C SER A 212 8.31 0.34 9.34
N GLN A 213 7.37 -0.59 9.55
CA GLN A 213 7.68 -1.90 10.13
C GLN A 213 8.44 -2.80 9.15
N ILE A 214 7.96 -2.88 7.91
CA ILE A 214 8.56 -3.75 6.88
C ILE A 214 9.91 -3.19 6.41
N LEU A 215 9.98 -1.88 6.16
CA LEU A 215 11.15 -1.23 5.59
C LEU A 215 12.13 -0.73 6.66
N GLY A 216 11.73 -0.58 7.91
CA GLY A 216 12.55 0.02 8.96
C GLY A 216 12.44 1.54 8.96
N SER A 217 13.42 2.25 9.51
CA SER A 217 13.33 3.69 9.76
C SER A 217 13.59 4.57 8.53
N SER A 218 14.36 4.07 7.55
CA SER A 218 14.68 4.82 6.33
C SER A 218 14.67 3.97 5.06
N LEU A 219 14.46 4.65 3.93
CA LEU A 219 14.33 4.09 2.60
C LEU A 219 15.17 4.87 1.58
N ASP A 220 16.02 4.15 0.85
CA ASP A 220 16.58 4.51 -0.44
C ASP A 220 15.74 3.86 -1.54
N LEU A 221 15.37 4.63 -2.56
CA LEU A 221 14.53 4.19 -3.66
C LEU A 221 15.04 4.80 -4.96
N GLN A 222 15.20 3.98 -5.99
CA GLN A 222 15.45 4.41 -7.35
C GLN A 222 14.45 3.72 -8.27
N ILE A 223 13.72 4.53 -9.05
CA ILE A 223 12.79 4.05 -10.07
C ILE A 223 13.18 4.69 -11.39
N GLU A 224 13.31 3.86 -12.41
CA GLU A 224 13.53 4.29 -13.79
C GLU A 224 12.49 3.62 -14.68
N SER A 225 11.88 4.38 -15.58
CA SER A 225 10.97 3.81 -16.57
C SER A 225 10.98 4.56 -17.88
N THR A 226 10.72 3.81 -18.95
CA THR A 226 10.51 4.31 -20.30
C THR A 226 9.29 3.60 -20.84
N LEU A 227 8.18 4.33 -20.99
CA LEU A 227 6.90 3.78 -21.43
C LEU A 227 6.50 4.43 -22.75
N ASP A 228 6.34 3.65 -23.80
CA ASP A 228 5.71 4.09 -25.05
C ASP A 228 4.26 3.62 -25.06
N ASN A 229 3.31 4.54 -25.27
CA ASN A 229 1.88 4.21 -25.28
C ASN A 229 1.44 3.45 -24.00
N LEU A 230 1.94 3.89 -22.84
CA LEU A 230 1.72 3.24 -21.54
C LEU A 230 2.18 1.76 -21.51
N LYS A 231 3.24 1.44 -22.25
CA LYS A 231 3.86 0.12 -22.28
C LYS A 231 5.37 0.24 -22.24
N GLY A 232 6.03 -0.53 -21.37
CA GLY A 232 7.49 -0.53 -21.34
C GLY A 232 8.10 -0.99 -20.02
N PRO A 233 9.44 -0.98 -19.94
CA PRO A 233 10.18 -1.39 -18.75
C PRO A 233 10.03 -0.39 -17.59
N ILE A 234 10.04 -0.94 -16.37
CA ILE A 234 10.13 -0.20 -15.11
C ILE A 234 11.15 -0.93 -14.23
N ASN A 235 12.22 -0.26 -13.84
CA ASN A 235 13.22 -0.79 -12.92
C ASN A 235 13.04 -0.12 -11.57
N ILE A 236 13.01 -0.92 -10.50
CA ILE A 236 12.88 -0.44 -9.12
C ILE A 236 14.03 -1.05 -8.31
N ASP A 237 14.87 -0.21 -7.73
CA ASP A 237 15.84 -0.57 -6.72
C ASP A 237 15.41 0.02 -5.39
N LEU A 238 15.21 -0.83 -4.40
CA LEU A 238 14.75 -0.48 -3.08
C LEU A 238 15.75 -1.02 -2.06
N LYS A 239 16.26 -0.12 -1.23
CA LYS A 239 17.12 -0.47 -0.10
C LYS A 239 16.65 0.28 1.13
N SER A 240 16.40 -0.43 2.21
CA SER A 240 15.94 0.16 3.46
C SER A 240 16.65 -0.51 4.63
N THR A 241 16.38 -0.05 5.85
CA THR A 241 17.02 -0.64 7.05
C THR A 241 16.69 -2.13 7.20
N ASN A 242 15.44 -2.51 6.87
CA ASN A 242 14.92 -3.86 7.04
C ASN A 242 14.62 -4.58 5.72
N ALA A 243 14.81 -3.97 4.56
CA ALA A 243 14.45 -4.60 3.30
C ALA A 243 15.42 -4.25 2.16
N ASN A 244 15.58 -5.18 1.22
CA ASN A 244 16.24 -4.94 -0.05
C ASN A 244 15.47 -5.67 -1.16
N ALA A 245 15.20 -4.98 -2.27
CA ALA A 245 14.57 -5.56 -3.43
C ALA A 245 15.05 -4.87 -4.72
N ASN A 246 15.34 -5.69 -5.73
CA ASN A 246 15.56 -5.24 -7.10
C ASN A 246 14.50 -5.86 -8.01
N LEU A 247 13.68 -5.02 -8.65
CA LEU A 247 12.57 -5.44 -9.48
C LEU A 247 12.77 -4.92 -10.90
N ASN A 248 12.82 -5.84 -11.87
CA ASN A 248 12.87 -5.51 -13.29
C ASN A 248 11.50 -5.86 -13.86
N LEU A 249 10.69 -4.85 -14.14
CA LEU A 249 9.28 -4.98 -14.45
C LEU A 249 9.01 -4.57 -15.90
N PHE A 250 7.92 -5.09 -16.47
CA PHE A 250 7.37 -4.61 -17.74
C PHE A 250 5.88 -4.36 -17.58
N TYR A 251 5.49 -3.11 -17.83
CA TYR A 251 4.12 -2.65 -17.75
C TYR A 251 3.45 -2.73 -19.12
N GLU A 252 2.24 -3.30 -19.18
CA GLU A 252 1.41 -3.34 -20.39
C GLU A 252 -0.05 -3.56 -20.00
N LYS A 253 -1.01 -2.83 -20.58
CA LYS A 253 -2.46 -3.10 -20.41
C LYS A 253 -2.89 -3.24 -18.94
N ASN A 254 -2.47 -2.30 -18.07
CA ASN A 254 -2.76 -2.27 -16.63
C ASN A 254 -2.23 -3.48 -15.82
N LYS A 255 -1.28 -4.24 -16.36
CA LYS A 255 -0.59 -5.33 -15.63
C LYS A 255 0.91 -5.11 -15.64
N ILE A 256 1.58 -5.66 -14.64
CA ILE A 256 3.03 -5.74 -14.56
C ILE A 256 3.44 -7.20 -14.67
N THR A 257 4.50 -7.45 -15.43
CA THR A 257 5.22 -8.72 -15.49
C THR A 257 6.66 -8.51 -15.00
N LEU A 258 7.34 -9.58 -14.60
CA LEU A 258 8.76 -9.55 -14.28
C LEU A 258 9.54 -9.86 -15.57
N THR A 259 10.53 -9.04 -15.91
CA THR A 259 11.45 -9.33 -17.02
C THR A 259 12.59 -10.23 -16.58
N LYS A 260 12.94 -10.18 -15.29
CA LYS A 260 13.93 -11.03 -14.62
C LYS A 260 13.37 -11.50 -13.28
N SER A 261 13.82 -12.66 -12.81
CA SER A 261 13.50 -13.13 -11.47
C SER A 261 13.88 -12.09 -10.41
N ALA A 262 13.02 -11.90 -9.42
CA ALA A 262 13.22 -10.95 -8.34
C ALA A 262 13.64 -11.65 -7.06
N THR A 263 14.49 -10.99 -6.27
CA THR A 263 14.80 -11.39 -4.89
C THR A 263 14.45 -10.24 -3.96
N ILE A 264 13.68 -10.56 -2.93
CA ILE A 264 13.29 -9.64 -1.85
C ILE A 264 13.85 -10.21 -0.55
N VAL A 265 14.64 -9.42 0.15
CA VAL A 265 15.25 -9.78 1.43
C VAL A 265 14.65 -8.91 2.51
N LEU A 266 14.11 -9.51 3.57
CA LEU A 266 13.50 -8.81 4.70
C LEU A 266 14.20 -9.20 6.01
N ASN A 267 14.79 -8.22 6.68
CA ASN A 267 15.38 -8.32 8.01
C ASN A 267 14.36 -7.78 9.03
N LEU A 268 13.38 -8.59 9.41
CA LEU A 268 12.34 -8.17 10.33
C LEU A 268 12.86 -8.13 11.77
N SER A 269 12.96 -6.93 12.33
CA SER A 269 13.15 -6.75 13.76
C SER A 269 11.88 -7.14 14.54
N PRO A 270 11.98 -7.49 15.84
CA PRO A 270 10.85 -7.60 16.75
C PRO A 270 9.74 -6.56 16.52
N ILE A 271 8.60 -7.00 15.97
CA ILE A 271 7.47 -6.11 15.70
C ILE A 271 6.89 -5.63 17.04
N ASN A 272 6.61 -4.32 17.17
CA ASN A 272 5.94 -3.79 18.35
C ASN A 272 4.56 -4.49 18.54
N PRO A 273 4.31 -5.13 19.70
CA PRO A 273 3.10 -5.91 19.93
C PRO A 273 1.79 -5.12 19.80
N GLN A 274 1.80 -3.78 19.84
CA GLN A 274 0.60 -2.95 19.69
C GLN A 274 -0.09 -3.07 18.31
N PHE A 275 0.60 -3.55 17.28
CA PHE A 275 0.00 -3.82 15.95
C PHE A 275 -0.26 -5.32 15.72
N ALA A 276 0.22 -6.17 16.62
CA ALA A 276 0.14 -7.63 16.57
C ALA A 276 -1.20 -8.18 17.07
N ASN A 277 -2.24 -7.36 17.26
CA ASN A 277 -3.55 -7.86 17.66
C ASN A 277 -4.10 -8.89 16.64
N ASN A 278 -3.63 -8.84 15.38
CA ASN A 278 -3.99 -9.81 14.33
C ASN A 278 -2.80 -10.44 13.57
N ILE A 279 -1.56 -9.99 13.79
CA ILE A 279 -0.36 -10.59 13.20
C ILE A 279 0.42 -11.17 14.36
N THR A 280 0.40 -12.50 14.52
CA THR A 280 1.25 -13.24 15.47
C THR A 280 2.65 -12.64 15.41
N TYR A 281 3.21 -12.20 16.54
CA TYR A 281 4.55 -11.59 16.61
C TYR A 281 5.53 -12.40 15.75
N LEU A 282 6.04 -11.80 14.67
CA LEU A 282 7.08 -12.39 13.82
C LEU A 282 8.33 -11.54 14.02
N ALA A 283 9.35 -12.12 14.65
CA ALA A 283 10.68 -11.55 14.66
C ALA A 283 11.61 -12.53 13.95
N SER A 284 12.43 -12.04 13.01
CA SER A 284 13.54 -12.87 12.56
C SER A 284 14.57 -12.97 13.68
N GLN A 285 15.21 -14.13 13.85
CA GLN A 285 16.41 -14.18 14.68
C GLN A 285 17.48 -13.27 14.06
N LYS A 286 18.34 -12.71 14.92
CA LYS A 286 19.46 -11.88 14.46
C LYS A 286 20.24 -12.65 13.38
N ASN A 287 20.40 -12.05 12.21
CA ASN A 287 21.07 -12.62 11.03
C ASN A 287 20.30 -13.75 10.29
N SER A 288 18.97 -13.85 10.44
CA SER A 288 18.13 -14.83 9.72
C SER A 288 17.06 -14.13 8.85
N PRO A 289 17.43 -13.51 7.72
CA PRO A 289 16.47 -12.78 6.90
C PRO A 289 15.40 -13.69 6.31
N ILE A 290 14.21 -13.14 6.07
CA ILE A 290 13.23 -13.76 5.19
C ILE A 290 13.64 -13.45 3.75
N ILE A 291 13.82 -14.49 2.93
CA ILE A 291 14.23 -14.34 1.53
C ILE A 291 13.11 -14.87 0.64
N THR A 292 12.54 -13.99 -0.18
CA THR A 292 11.54 -14.34 -1.18
C THR A 292 12.17 -14.24 -2.57
N ARG A 293 12.07 -15.31 -3.35
CA ARG A 293 12.53 -15.37 -4.74
C ARG A 293 11.32 -15.60 -5.63
N ILE A 294 11.09 -14.71 -6.58
CA ILE A 294 9.94 -14.75 -7.49
C ILE A 294 10.46 -14.99 -8.90
N SER A 295 10.04 -16.08 -9.53
CA SER A 295 10.36 -16.35 -10.93
C SER A 295 9.68 -15.32 -11.83
N ASN A 296 10.34 -14.95 -12.93
CA ASN A 296 9.67 -14.21 -13.99
C ASN A 296 8.65 -15.06 -14.75
N ASP A 297 8.86 -16.38 -14.81
CA ASP A 297 7.94 -17.30 -15.48
C ASP A 297 6.58 -17.35 -14.75
N GLY A 298 5.52 -17.13 -15.53
CA GLY A 298 4.15 -17.10 -15.03
C GLY A 298 3.82 -15.96 -14.05
N PHE A 299 4.67 -14.94 -13.91
CA PHE A 299 4.37 -13.78 -13.06
C PHE A 299 3.55 -12.72 -13.79
N SER A 300 2.41 -12.34 -13.22
CA SER A 300 1.56 -11.25 -13.69
C SER A 300 0.79 -10.62 -12.53
N TYR A 301 1.00 -9.33 -12.30
CA TYR A 301 0.35 -8.55 -11.26
C TYR A 301 -0.61 -7.51 -11.85
N PRO A 302 -1.92 -7.57 -11.59
CA PRO A 302 -2.87 -6.56 -12.07
C PRO A 302 -2.80 -5.28 -11.22
N ILE A 303 -2.60 -4.13 -11.84
CA ILE A 303 -2.53 -2.84 -11.12
C ILE A 303 -3.92 -2.26 -10.87
N SER A 304 -4.76 -2.20 -11.91
CA SER A 304 -6.07 -1.57 -11.81
C SER A 304 -7.08 -2.12 -12.82
N PRO A 305 -8.25 -2.63 -12.37
CA PRO A 305 -8.56 -2.92 -10.98
C PRO A 305 -7.70 -4.09 -10.46
N PHE A 306 -7.23 -4.00 -9.21
CA PHE A 306 -6.60 -5.15 -8.56
C PHE A 306 -7.65 -6.24 -8.32
N ASN A 307 -7.36 -7.46 -8.78
CA ASN A 307 -8.18 -8.64 -8.55
C ASN A 307 -7.27 -9.85 -8.36
N THR A 308 -7.44 -10.55 -7.24
CA THR A 308 -6.72 -11.79 -6.89
C THR A 308 -6.92 -12.92 -7.91
N GLN A 309 -8.02 -12.92 -8.67
CA GLN A 309 -8.23 -13.87 -9.77
C GLN A 309 -7.25 -13.64 -10.94
N ASN A 310 -6.82 -12.40 -11.16
CA ASN A 310 -5.91 -12.03 -12.24
C ASN A 310 -4.44 -11.98 -11.77
N LEU A 311 -4.19 -12.13 -10.47
CA LEU A 311 -2.86 -12.30 -9.92
C LEU A 311 -2.34 -13.69 -10.27
N LYS A 312 -1.20 -13.75 -10.95
CA LYS A 312 -0.50 -14.99 -11.26
C LYS A 312 0.94 -14.91 -10.77
N ILE A 313 1.35 -15.95 -10.07
CA ILE A 313 2.73 -16.19 -9.68
C ILE A 313 3.00 -17.66 -9.99
N GLY A 314 3.70 -17.92 -11.09
CA GLY A 314 4.01 -19.28 -11.53
C GLY A 314 4.88 -20.02 -10.51
N HIS A 315 5.98 -19.39 -10.08
CA HIS A 315 6.86 -19.92 -9.06
C HIS A 315 7.37 -18.82 -8.12
N MET A 316 7.19 -19.01 -6.83
CA MET A 316 7.80 -18.22 -5.76
C MET A 316 8.38 -19.16 -4.72
N SER A 317 9.58 -18.88 -4.23
CA SER A 317 10.19 -19.59 -3.11
C SER A 317 10.35 -18.63 -1.94
N VAL A 318 9.90 -19.03 -0.76
CA VAL A 318 10.05 -18.26 0.47
C VAL A 318 10.89 -19.07 1.44
N ASP A 319 11.98 -18.47 1.89
CA ASP A 319 12.83 -18.97 2.95
C ASP A 319 12.60 -18.07 4.18
N LEU A 320 11.94 -18.64 5.20
CA LEU A 320 11.63 -17.95 6.44
C LEU A 320 12.79 -18.01 7.46
N ASN A 321 13.79 -18.86 7.22
CA ASN A 321 14.92 -19.10 8.13
C ASN A 321 14.49 -19.40 9.58
N LYS A 322 15.26 -18.95 10.58
CA LYS A 322 14.92 -19.04 12.00
C LYS A 322 14.11 -17.82 12.43
N MET A 323 12.95 -18.05 13.02
CA MET A 323 12.04 -17.02 13.52
C MET A 323 11.71 -17.22 14.98
N ILE A 324 11.44 -16.12 15.69
CA ILE A 324 10.82 -16.11 17.01
C ILE A 324 9.38 -15.70 16.81
N ILE A 325 8.46 -16.59 17.19
CA ILE A 325 7.02 -16.43 16.95
C ILE A 325 6.26 -16.41 18.28
N SER A 326 5.24 -15.55 18.42
CA SER A 326 4.34 -15.61 19.58
C SER A 326 3.68 -16.98 19.73
N ASN A 327 3.69 -17.52 20.94
CA ASN A 327 3.08 -18.80 21.27
C ASN A 327 1.57 -18.66 21.54
N THR A 328 0.81 -18.28 20.52
CA THR A 328 -0.64 -18.04 20.60
C THR A 328 -1.41 -18.85 19.54
N GLY A 329 -2.73 -18.97 19.70
CA GLY A 329 -3.61 -19.63 18.74
C GLY A 329 -3.15 -21.04 18.35
N ALA A 330 -2.97 -21.27 17.04
CA ALA A 330 -2.52 -22.54 16.48
C ALA A 330 -1.14 -22.98 16.99
N ILE A 331 -0.20 -22.04 17.17
CA ILE A 331 1.14 -22.35 17.69
C ILE A 331 1.03 -22.90 19.11
N ARG A 332 0.19 -22.28 19.95
CA ARG A 332 -0.07 -22.76 21.32
C ARG A 332 -0.68 -24.16 21.33
N THR A 333 -1.60 -24.45 20.43
CA THR A 333 -2.17 -25.80 20.30
C THR A 333 -1.08 -26.82 19.94
N MET A 334 -0.20 -26.50 18.98
CA MET A 334 0.90 -27.39 18.57
C MET A 334 1.92 -27.61 19.69
N THR A 335 2.37 -26.56 20.36
CA THR A 335 3.34 -26.65 21.47
C THR A 335 2.75 -27.39 22.67
N SER A 336 1.46 -27.20 22.95
CA SER A 336 0.75 -27.92 24.02
C SER A 336 0.60 -29.41 23.72
N LEU A 337 0.27 -29.77 22.46
CA LEU A 337 0.21 -31.16 22.02
C LEU A 337 1.58 -31.85 22.16
N ALA A 338 2.65 -31.11 21.89
CA ALA A 338 4.01 -31.62 21.99
C ALA A 338 4.61 -31.54 23.40
N LYS A 339 3.81 -31.17 24.42
CA LYS A 339 4.24 -31.01 25.83
C LYS A 339 5.45 -30.08 26.02
N LEU A 340 5.62 -29.09 25.13
CA LEU A 340 6.67 -28.09 25.26
C LEU A 340 6.36 -27.13 26.41
N ARG A 341 7.42 -26.58 27.03
CA ARG A 341 7.27 -25.58 28.11
C ARG A 341 6.52 -24.35 27.59
N SER A 342 5.61 -23.82 28.41
CA SER A 342 4.81 -22.65 28.05
C SER A 342 5.63 -21.36 28.15
N SER A 343 6.29 -20.97 27.07
CA SER A 343 6.83 -19.62 26.86
C SER A 343 5.83 -18.74 26.11
N ASN A 344 5.96 -17.42 26.20
CA ASN A 344 5.16 -16.47 25.41
C ASN A 344 5.60 -16.43 23.93
N SER A 345 6.77 -16.97 23.62
CA SER A 345 7.35 -17.02 22.27
C SER A 345 8.14 -18.31 22.06
N VAL A 346 8.13 -18.84 20.86
CA VAL A 346 8.86 -20.05 20.47
C VAL A 346 9.82 -19.78 19.32
N SER A 347 10.94 -20.48 19.30
CA SER A 347 11.86 -20.50 18.17
C SER A 347 11.35 -21.51 17.14
N MET A 348 11.29 -21.10 15.87
CA MET A 348 10.91 -21.97 14.76
C MET A 348 11.94 -21.87 13.64
N TRP A 349 12.45 -23.00 13.18
CA TRP A 349 13.36 -23.07 12.04
C TRP A 349 12.65 -23.71 10.86
N PHE A 350 12.51 -22.97 9.76
CA PHE A 350 11.76 -23.40 8.59
C PHE A 350 12.67 -23.89 7.47
N THR A 351 12.15 -24.84 6.69
CA THR A 351 12.62 -25.12 5.32
C THR A 351 12.02 -24.14 4.32
N ASN A 352 12.58 -24.11 3.12
CA ASN A 352 12.08 -23.28 2.03
C ASN A 352 10.73 -23.83 1.51
N VAL A 353 9.75 -22.95 1.34
CA VAL A 353 8.45 -23.29 0.76
C VAL A 353 8.33 -22.76 -0.66
N ASN A 354 7.79 -23.57 -1.57
CA ASN A 354 7.41 -23.10 -2.90
C ASN A 354 5.92 -22.78 -2.92
N ILE A 355 5.61 -21.63 -3.49
CA ILE A 355 4.29 -21.05 -3.57
C ILE A 355 3.97 -20.75 -5.03
N GLN A 356 2.75 -21.09 -5.42
CA GLN A 356 2.15 -20.70 -6.70
C GLN A 356 0.85 -19.96 -6.42
N ILE A 357 0.54 -18.93 -7.21
CA ILE A 357 -0.76 -18.25 -7.18
C ILE A 357 -1.36 -18.28 -8.58
N ASP A 358 -2.58 -18.79 -8.71
CA ASP A 358 -3.35 -18.73 -9.96
C ASP A 358 -4.86 -18.73 -9.65
N ASN A 359 -5.61 -17.93 -10.40
CA ASN A 359 -7.08 -17.82 -10.29
C ASN A 359 -7.58 -17.60 -8.85
N GLY A 360 -6.86 -16.79 -8.06
CA GLY A 360 -7.19 -16.49 -6.66
C GLY A 360 -6.93 -17.64 -5.68
N MET A 361 -6.27 -18.71 -6.11
CA MET A 361 -5.82 -19.80 -5.26
C MET A 361 -4.31 -19.70 -5.04
N LEU A 362 -3.89 -19.70 -3.77
CA LEU A 362 -2.50 -19.88 -3.37
C LEU A 362 -2.27 -21.37 -3.09
N TYR A 363 -1.24 -21.95 -3.69
CA TYR A 363 -0.81 -23.31 -3.46
C TYR A 363 0.54 -23.26 -2.76
N SER A 364 0.69 -24.07 -1.72
CA SER A 364 1.93 -24.25 -0.98
C SER A 364 2.29 -25.71 -1.04
N ASP A 365 3.52 -26.00 -1.47
CA ASP A 365 4.08 -27.33 -1.29
C ASP A 365 4.46 -27.58 0.18
N ARG A 366 5.12 -28.72 0.43
CA ARG A 366 5.52 -29.11 1.78
C ARG A 366 6.61 -28.18 2.31
N MET A 367 6.34 -27.60 3.47
CA MET A 367 7.26 -26.86 4.31
C MET A 367 7.40 -27.58 5.65
N ASP A 368 8.57 -28.12 5.91
CA ASP A 368 8.96 -28.66 7.21
C ASP A 368 9.49 -27.53 8.10
N PHE A 369 9.29 -27.66 9.41
CA PHE A 369 9.81 -26.73 10.40
C PHE A 369 10.04 -27.40 11.76
N LEU A 370 11.03 -26.91 12.49
CA LEU A 370 11.44 -27.39 13.81
C LEU A 370 11.10 -26.34 14.88
N ILE A 371 10.31 -26.70 15.88
CA ILE A 371 9.95 -25.84 17.02
C ILE A 371 10.86 -26.17 18.19
N ASP A 372 11.50 -25.14 18.77
CA ASP A 372 12.39 -25.23 19.93
C ASP A 372 13.35 -26.43 19.86
N GLU A 373 13.92 -26.65 18.67
CA GLU A 373 14.92 -27.70 18.39
C GLU A 373 14.46 -29.15 18.66
N THR A 374 13.17 -29.37 18.89
CA THR A 374 12.64 -30.63 19.42
C THR A 374 11.48 -31.20 18.60
N VAL A 375 10.58 -30.33 18.14
CA VAL A 375 9.31 -30.75 17.52
C VAL A 375 9.34 -30.44 16.03
N HIS A 376 9.55 -31.47 15.23
CA HIS A 376 9.58 -31.41 13.77
C HIS A 376 8.17 -31.65 13.19
N LEU A 377 7.62 -30.62 12.56
CA LEU A 377 6.31 -30.67 11.91
C LEU A 377 6.46 -30.28 10.44
N CYS A 378 5.42 -30.51 9.66
CA CYS A 378 5.34 -30.03 8.29
C CYS A 378 3.95 -29.50 7.94
N THR A 379 3.85 -28.63 6.94
CA THR A 379 2.58 -28.08 6.44
C THR A 379 2.56 -28.01 4.92
N TRP A 380 1.39 -28.19 4.32
CA TRP A 380 1.16 -28.06 2.87
C TRP A 380 -0.32 -27.86 2.56
N GLY A 381 -0.63 -27.35 1.37
CA GLY A 381 -2.03 -27.29 0.92
C GLY A 381 -2.32 -26.07 0.07
N LYS A 382 -3.54 -25.55 0.18
CA LYS A 382 -3.99 -24.42 -0.62
C LYS A 382 -4.88 -23.46 0.16
N ILE A 383 -4.94 -22.23 -0.33
CA ILE A 383 -5.70 -21.15 0.27
C ILE A 383 -6.47 -20.41 -0.81
N ASP A 384 -7.76 -20.22 -0.57
CA ASP A 384 -8.61 -19.38 -1.42
C ASP A 384 -8.47 -17.92 -0.96
N LEU A 385 -7.80 -17.11 -1.76
CA LEU A 385 -7.53 -15.70 -1.45
C LEU A 385 -8.79 -14.83 -1.55
N ASN A 386 -9.76 -15.23 -2.37
CA ASN A 386 -11.01 -14.49 -2.55
C ASN A 386 -11.91 -14.67 -1.33
N ASN A 387 -12.08 -15.93 -0.90
CA ASN A 387 -12.93 -16.29 0.23
C ASN A 387 -12.17 -16.32 1.57
N LYS A 388 -10.87 -15.97 1.55
CA LYS A 388 -9.95 -16.09 2.70
C LYS A 388 -9.95 -17.48 3.36
N ALA A 389 -10.24 -18.55 2.60
CA ALA A 389 -10.54 -19.87 3.14
C ALA A 389 -9.31 -20.79 3.10
N LEU A 390 -8.98 -21.38 4.25
CA LEU A 390 -7.84 -22.29 4.42
C LEU A 390 -8.23 -23.73 4.11
N LYS A 391 -7.41 -24.42 3.31
CA LYS A 391 -7.44 -25.87 3.07
C LYS A 391 -6.02 -26.41 3.15
N MET A 392 -5.45 -26.35 4.35
CA MET A 392 -4.07 -26.75 4.64
C MET A 392 -4.05 -28.06 5.44
N ASN A 393 -2.89 -28.71 5.50
CA ASN A 393 -2.64 -29.87 6.34
C ASN A 393 -1.42 -29.58 7.21
N LEU A 394 -1.47 -30.01 8.47
CA LEU A 394 -0.35 -30.10 9.39
C LEU A 394 0.05 -31.57 9.53
N GLY A 395 1.33 -31.88 9.43
CA GLY A 395 1.88 -33.22 9.60
C GLY A 395 2.71 -33.32 10.87
N ILE A 396 2.45 -34.33 11.69
CA ILE A 396 3.33 -34.76 12.79
C ILE A 396 4.26 -35.84 12.22
N THR A 397 5.56 -35.58 12.17
CA THR A 397 6.55 -36.47 11.54
C THR A 397 6.93 -37.64 12.44
N ALA A 398 7.52 -38.69 11.84
CA ALA A 398 8.10 -39.83 12.57
C ALA A 398 9.06 -39.37 13.67
N ASP A 399 9.93 -38.40 13.39
CA ASP A 399 10.90 -37.84 14.34
C ASP A 399 10.20 -37.26 15.58
N THR A 400 9.10 -36.51 15.40
CA THR A 400 8.31 -35.99 16.53
C THR A 400 7.56 -37.10 17.27
N LEU A 401 7.02 -38.10 16.55
CA LEU A 401 6.35 -39.24 17.18
C LEU A 401 7.31 -40.03 18.06
N TYR A 402 8.56 -40.18 17.63
CA TYR A 402 9.63 -40.77 18.42
C TYR A 402 10.02 -39.87 19.60
N SER A 403 10.45 -38.63 19.34
CA SER A 403 11.07 -37.78 20.36
C SER A 403 10.10 -37.31 21.45
N VAL A 404 8.82 -37.10 21.11
CA VAL A 404 7.82 -36.56 22.04
C VAL A 404 6.92 -37.65 22.63
N PHE A 405 6.56 -38.65 21.83
CA PHE A 405 5.58 -39.68 22.21
C PHE A 405 6.21 -41.05 22.45
N GLY A 406 7.51 -41.21 22.23
CA GLY A 406 8.25 -42.46 22.40
C GLY A 406 7.92 -43.51 21.35
N ILE A 407 7.28 -43.15 20.23
CA ILE A 407 6.81 -44.09 19.21
C ILE A 407 7.96 -44.47 18.27
N GLU A 408 8.42 -45.71 18.39
CA GLU A 408 9.57 -46.24 17.65
C GLU A 408 9.17 -47.06 16.41
N ASN A 409 10.17 -47.40 15.58
CA ASN A 409 10.05 -48.29 14.41
C ASN A 409 9.04 -47.82 13.35
N LEU A 410 8.80 -46.51 13.27
CA LEU A 410 8.05 -45.90 12.17
C LEU A 410 8.98 -45.68 10.97
N PRO A 411 8.48 -45.83 9.74
CA PRO A 411 9.21 -45.38 8.55
C PRO A 411 9.56 -43.89 8.64
N ASP A 412 10.75 -43.49 8.17
CA ASP A 412 11.23 -42.09 8.22
C ASP A 412 10.29 -41.09 7.51
N ASP A 413 9.51 -41.57 6.53
CA ASP A 413 8.52 -40.80 5.79
C ASP A 413 7.11 -40.82 6.42
N TYR A 414 6.92 -41.47 7.56
CA TYR A 414 5.64 -41.56 8.24
C TYR A 414 5.22 -40.20 8.79
N VAL A 415 3.98 -39.80 8.47
CA VAL A 415 3.40 -38.53 8.91
C VAL A 415 1.93 -38.73 9.26
N ILE A 416 1.51 -38.23 10.44
CA ILE A 416 0.09 -38.14 10.80
C ILE A 416 -0.46 -36.81 10.31
N LYS A 417 -1.48 -36.86 9.44
CA LYS A 417 -2.08 -35.68 8.81
C LYS A 417 -3.23 -35.10 9.62
N ILE A 418 -3.19 -33.80 9.87
CA ILE A 418 -4.20 -33.00 10.59
C ILE A 418 -4.73 -31.91 9.66
N PRO A 419 -6.01 -31.92 9.29
CA PRO A 419 -6.57 -30.88 8.42
C PRO A 419 -6.69 -29.54 9.17
N ILE A 420 -6.24 -28.46 8.52
CA ILE A 420 -6.44 -27.08 8.94
C ILE A 420 -7.47 -26.45 8.00
N LYS A 421 -8.57 -25.97 8.59
CA LYS A 421 -9.70 -25.33 7.88
C LYS A 421 -10.00 -23.94 8.47
N GLY A 422 -10.99 -23.24 7.94
CA GLY A 422 -11.44 -21.94 8.45
C GLY A 422 -10.88 -20.79 7.62
N THR A 423 -10.57 -19.67 8.27
CA THR A 423 -10.01 -18.47 7.61
C THR A 423 -8.63 -18.12 8.15
N PHE A 424 -7.90 -17.24 7.47
CA PHE A 424 -6.62 -16.71 7.96
C PHE A 424 -6.69 -16.16 9.39
N GLU A 425 -7.79 -15.49 9.71
CA GLU A 425 -8.00 -14.82 11.00
C GLU A 425 -8.50 -15.80 12.07
N ASN A 426 -9.07 -16.94 11.67
CA ASN A 426 -9.59 -17.96 12.59
C ASN A 426 -9.32 -19.38 12.04
N PRO A 427 -8.05 -19.83 12.06
CA PRO A 427 -7.71 -21.18 11.64
C PRO A 427 -8.24 -22.20 12.66
N LYS A 428 -8.82 -23.28 12.16
CA LYS A 428 -9.33 -24.40 12.97
C LYS A 428 -8.54 -25.67 12.68
N ILE A 429 -8.00 -26.27 13.74
CA ILE A 429 -7.24 -27.51 13.70
C ILE A 429 -8.11 -28.61 14.33
N ASP A 430 -8.45 -29.64 13.56
CA ASP A 430 -9.15 -30.83 14.06
C ASP A 430 -8.15 -31.94 14.39
N ALA A 431 -7.61 -31.88 15.62
CA ALA A 431 -6.58 -32.80 16.10
C ALA A 431 -7.14 -34.15 16.58
N SER A 432 -8.47 -34.32 16.69
CA SER A 432 -9.08 -35.50 17.35
C SER A 432 -8.66 -36.82 16.73
N LYS A 433 -8.61 -36.90 15.39
CA LYS A 433 -8.15 -38.10 14.67
C LYS A 433 -6.67 -38.39 14.88
N ALA A 434 -5.85 -37.35 14.94
CA ALA A 434 -4.42 -37.51 15.16
C ALA A 434 -4.13 -37.96 16.59
N THR A 435 -4.79 -37.37 17.59
CA THR A 435 -4.70 -37.81 18.98
C THR A 435 -5.08 -39.28 19.13
N ALA A 436 -6.17 -39.72 18.50
CA ALA A 436 -6.59 -41.13 18.52
C ALA A 436 -5.53 -42.06 17.88
N LYS A 437 -4.95 -41.65 16.73
CA LYS A 437 -3.86 -42.41 16.09
C LYS A 437 -2.62 -42.49 16.97
N ILE A 438 -2.20 -41.39 17.61
CA ILE A 438 -1.05 -41.37 18.51
C ILE A 438 -1.28 -42.30 19.70
N ILE A 439 -2.44 -42.24 20.36
CA ILE A 439 -2.78 -43.13 21.48
C ILE A 439 -2.76 -44.59 21.05
N ALA A 440 -3.32 -44.91 19.89
CA ALA A 440 -3.33 -46.28 19.36
C ALA A 440 -1.91 -46.79 19.09
N LEU A 441 -1.05 -45.97 18.48
CA LEU A 441 0.36 -46.30 18.24
C LEU A 441 1.13 -46.51 19.55
N SER A 442 1.00 -45.60 20.52
CA SER A 442 1.64 -45.72 21.83
C SER A 442 1.17 -46.98 22.59
N ALA A 443 -0.13 -47.31 22.53
CA ALA A 443 -0.68 -48.50 23.18
C ALA A 443 -0.15 -49.80 22.55
N LEU A 444 -0.03 -49.85 21.22
CA LEU A 444 0.53 -51.01 20.51
C LEU A 444 1.99 -51.25 20.86
N GLN A 445 2.77 -50.18 21.07
CA GLN A 445 4.17 -50.32 21.48
C GLN A 445 4.28 -50.84 22.92
N GLN A 446 3.41 -50.40 23.83
CA GLN A 446 3.40 -50.87 25.21
C GLN A 446 2.94 -52.32 25.36
N SER A 447 2.06 -52.82 24.48
CA SER A 447 1.66 -54.23 24.46
C SER A 447 2.71 -55.16 23.84
N SER A 448 3.76 -54.61 23.22
CA SER A 448 4.81 -55.35 22.49
C SER A 448 5.95 -55.86 23.38
N GLY A 449 5.67 -56.24 24.63
CA GLY A 449 6.63 -56.90 25.52
C GLY A 449 6.99 -58.34 25.14
N ILE A 450 6.48 -58.86 24.02
CA ILE A 450 6.72 -60.24 23.55
C ILE A 450 6.87 -60.24 22.02
N GLY A 451 8.12 -60.36 21.54
CA GLY A 451 8.51 -60.96 20.24
C GLY A 451 7.83 -60.50 18.93
N SER A 452 8.49 -59.58 18.22
CA SER A 452 8.74 -59.63 16.77
C SER A 452 7.58 -59.75 15.75
N ILE A 453 6.50 -58.95 15.82
CA ILE A 453 5.56 -58.79 14.69
C ILE A 453 5.08 -57.32 14.53
N ILE A 454 6.00 -56.35 14.47
CA ILE A 454 5.61 -54.92 14.32
C ILE A 454 5.41 -54.54 12.85
N GLY A 455 6.16 -55.13 11.91
CA GLY A 455 6.10 -54.77 10.48
C GLY A 455 4.72 -54.96 9.83
N GLY A 456 3.95 -55.98 10.25
CA GLY A 456 2.62 -56.29 9.69
C GLY A 456 1.42 -55.57 10.34
N LEU A 457 1.61 -55.01 11.54
CA LEU A 457 0.56 -54.28 12.27
C LEU A 457 0.65 -52.77 12.03
N VAL A 458 1.85 -52.22 11.82
CA VAL A 458 2.02 -50.83 11.36
C VAL A 458 1.42 -50.65 9.95
N THR A 459 1.46 -51.68 9.09
CA THR A 459 0.75 -51.65 7.79
C THR A 459 -0.78 -51.59 7.91
N LYS A 460 -1.38 -51.97 9.06
CA LYS A 460 -2.81 -51.77 9.33
C LYS A 460 -3.15 -50.31 9.68
N PHE A 461 -2.21 -49.57 10.25
CA PHE A 461 -2.33 -48.11 10.39
C PHE A 461 -1.87 -47.46 9.08
N GLN A 462 -2.76 -47.50 8.10
CA GLN A 462 -2.50 -46.97 6.76
C GLN A 462 -1.87 -45.58 6.85
N LYS A 463 -0.67 -45.44 6.25
CA LYS A 463 -0.04 -44.14 5.99
C LYS A 463 -1.08 -43.22 5.39
N ASP A 464 -1.18 -41.99 5.89
CA ASP A 464 -2.10 -41.03 5.30
C ASP A 464 -1.70 -40.80 3.83
N GLN A 465 -2.68 -40.87 2.93
CA GLN A 465 -2.42 -40.67 1.50
C GLN A 465 -2.21 -39.18 1.19
N ASN A 466 -1.55 -38.90 0.05
CA ASN A 466 -1.32 -37.56 -0.51
C ASN A 466 -0.47 -36.65 0.40
N ILE A 467 0.60 -37.20 0.97
CA ILE A 467 1.62 -36.45 1.71
C ILE A 467 2.78 -36.18 0.74
N PRO A 468 3.12 -34.91 0.46
CA PRO A 468 4.28 -34.60 -0.35
C PRO A 468 5.58 -35.07 0.33
N PRO A 469 6.60 -35.50 -0.43
CA PRO A 469 7.88 -35.91 0.13
C PRO A 469 8.58 -34.75 0.84
N ALA A 470 9.38 -35.06 1.86
CA ALA A 470 10.20 -34.08 2.55
C ALA A 470 11.29 -33.51 1.63
N LYS A 471 11.61 -32.23 1.79
CA LYS A 471 12.71 -31.57 1.08
C LYS A 471 13.98 -31.64 1.93
N ARG A 472 14.78 -32.70 1.76
CA ARG A 472 16.07 -32.87 2.44
C ARG A 472 17.24 -32.30 1.63
N PRO A 473 18.37 -31.92 2.27
CA PRO A 473 18.57 -31.92 3.72
C PRO A 473 17.78 -30.80 4.41
N PHE A 474 17.36 -31.04 5.65
CA PHE A 474 16.78 -29.99 6.47
C PHE A 474 17.89 -29.04 6.98
N PRO A 475 17.59 -27.76 7.20
CA PRO A 475 18.56 -26.79 7.70
C PRO A 475 19.24 -27.18 9.03
N TRP A 476 18.56 -28.00 9.86
CA TRP A 476 19.04 -28.47 11.16
C TRP A 476 19.74 -29.83 11.13
N GLU A 477 19.92 -30.45 9.96
CA GLU A 477 20.65 -31.72 9.81
C GLU A 477 22.18 -31.55 9.63
N GLY A 478 22.67 -30.30 9.59
CA GLY A 478 24.05 -29.95 9.28
C GLY A 478 24.86 -29.38 10.42
#